data_AF-X0UB55-F1
#
_entry.id   AF-X0UB55-F1
#
_cell.length_a   1.000
_cell.length_b   1.000
_cell.length_c   1.000
_cell.angle_alpha   90.00
_cell.angle_beta   90.00
_cell.angle_gamma   90.00
#
_symmetry.space_group_name_H-M   'P 1'
#
loop_
_entity.id
_entity.type
_entity.pdbx_description
1 polymer ?
#
loop_
_entity_poly.entity_id
_entity_poly.type
_entity_poly.pdbx_seq_one_letter_code
_entity_poly.pdbx_strand_id
1 'polypeptide(L)'
;AALLARCSGETDIVMGTPIANRTQAELSPLIGFFVNTLVLRSDLSGNPSFSDLLQRTRKTALEAYEHQHIPFEMLVDKLQPERSFHQSPLFQIMFTLQTGEQGAPTLPGLSMQALEQEQHTAKFDLTLALRETDDGVRMNWEYCTELFHAT
;
A
#
# COMPACT_ATOMS: atom_id res chain seq x y z
N ALA A 1 7.44 7.19 -3.81
CA ALA A 1 8.53 7.19 -4.82
C ALA A 1 9.57 8.28 -4.57
N ALA A 2 9.29 9.57 -4.81
CA ALA A 2 10.30 10.65 -4.70
C ALA A 2 11.05 10.72 -3.35
N LEU A 3 10.31 10.61 -2.24
CA LEU A 3 10.91 10.56 -0.90
C LEU A 3 11.89 9.38 -0.76
N LEU A 4 11.46 8.19 -1.16
CA LEU A 4 12.23 6.96 -1.05
C LEU A 4 13.50 7.03 -1.90
N ALA A 5 13.38 7.48 -3.14
CA ALA A 5 14.52 7.69 -4.03
C ALA A 5 15.58 8.62 -3.43
N ARG A 6 15.14 9.70 -2.77
CA ARG A 6 16.06 10.61 -2.09
C ARG A 6 16.73 9.97 -0.88
N CYS A 7 16.00 9.15 -0.11
CA CYS A 7 16.54 8.50 1.08
C CYS A 7 17.48 7.33 0.74
N SER A 8 17.17 6.55 -0.29
CA SER A 8 17.98 5.39 -0.69
C SER A 8 19.09 5.73 -1.69
N GLY A 9 18.96 6.84 -2.43
CA GLY A 9 19.83 7.15 -3.58
C GLY A 9 19.46 6.39 -4.85
N GLU A 10 18.41 5.57 -4.81
CA GLU A 10 17.96 4.76 -5.95
C GLU A 10 17.02 5.53 -6.87
N THR A 11 17.06 5.20 -8.16
CA THR A 11 16.15 5.77 -9.17
C THR A 11 15.04 4.83 -9.60
N ASP A 12 15.07 3.58 -9.15
CA ASP A 12 14.06 2.57 -9.46
C ASP A 12 13.41 2.08 -8.16
N ILE A 13 12.17 2.51 -7.94
CA ILE A 13 11.46 2.31 -6.66
C ILE A 13 10.25 1.43 -6.89
N VAL A 14 10.23 0.27 -6.22
CA VAL A 14 9.10 -0.66 -6.25
C VAL A 14 8.33 -0.59 -4.92
N MET A 15 7.01 -0.42 -4.98
CA MET A 15 6.13 -0.40 -3.82
C MET A 15 4.92 -1.31 -4.04
N GLY A 16 4.43 -1.94 -2.98
CA GLY A 16 3.14 -2.62 -2.98
C GLY A 16 1.99 -1.64 -2.69
N THR A 17 0.82 -1.89 -3.27
CA THR A 17 -0.44 -1.27 -2.83
C THR A 17 -1.54 -2.33 -2.79
N PRO A 18 -2.28 -2.47 -1.67
CA PRO A 18 -3.38 -3.40 -1.60
C PRO A 18 -4.57 -2.83 -2.37
N ILE A 19 -5.37 -3.71 -2.93
CA ILE A 19 -6.64 -3.41 -3.58
C ILE A 19 -7.71 -4.34 -3.02
N ALA A 20 -8.95 -3.84 -2.90
CA ALA A 20 -10.06 -4.67 -2.43
C ALA A 20 -10.38 -5.82 -3.40
N ASN A 21 -10.09 -5.64 -4.70
CA ASN A 21 -10.36 -6.59 -5.79
C ASN A 21 -11.85 -7.02 -5.85
N ARG A 22 -12.76 -6.14 -5.44
CA ARG A 22 -14.22 -6.33 -5.49
C ARG A 22 -14.79 -5.56 -6.68
N THR A 23 -14.36 -5.91 -7.89
CA THR A 23 -14.72 -5.20 -9.13
C THR A 23 -16.15 -5.51 -9.60
N GLN A 24 -16.72 -6.64 -9.17
CA GLN A 24 -18.09 -7.06 -9.44
C GLN A 24 -19.00 -6.66 -8.26
N ALA A 25 -20.17 -6.11 -8.56
CA ALA A 25 -21.10 -5.60 -7.55
C ALA A 25 -21.56 -6.70 -6.58
N GLU A 26 -21.69 -7.93 -7.08
CA GLU A 26 -22.08 -9.12 -6.32
C GLU A 26 -21.06 -9.50 -5.25
N LEU A 27 -19.79 -9.10 -5.40
CA LEU A 27 -18.73 -9.38 -4.44
C LEU A 27 -18.69 -8.35 -3.30
N SER A 28 -19.25 -7.16 -3.50
CA SER A 28 -19.25 -6.09 -2.51
C SER A 28 -19.80 -6.51 -1.14
N PRO A 29 -20.95 -7.22 -1.02
CA PRO A 29 -21.49 -7.62 0.28
C PRO A 29 -20.88 -8.89 0.86
N LEU A 30 -20.03 -9.62 0.12
CA LEU A 30 -19.56 -10.94 0.55
C LEU A 30 -18.46 -10.86 1.62
N ILE A 31 -18.53 -11.76 2.59
CA ILE A 31 -17.46 -12.01 3.55
C ILE A 31 -16.50 -13.02 2.90
N GLY A 32 -15.22 -12.64 2.77
CA GLY A 32 -14.20 -13.47 2.13
C GLY A 32 -12.90 -12.72 1.90
N PHE A 33 -11.85 -13.46 1.52
CA PHE A 33 -10.53 -12.92 1.21
C PHE A 33 -10.43 -12.55 -0.27
N PHE A 34 -10.66 -11.28 -0.58
CA PHE A 34 -10.59 -10.74 -1.94
C PHE A 34 -9.36 -9.87 -2.17
N VAL A 35 -8.73 -9.37 -1.10
CA VAL A 35 -7.62 -8.42 -1.19
C VAL A 35 -6.51 -9.00 -2.07
N ASN A 36 -6.08 -8.21 -3.05
CA ASN A 36 -4.90 -8.47 -3.86
C ASN A 36 -3.88 -7.35 -3.67
N THR A 37 -2.63 -7.57 -4.06
CA THR A 37 -1.58 -6.55 -3.99
C THR A 37 -1.05 -6.25 -5.39
N LEU A 38 -1.07 -4.97 -5.77
CA LEU A 38 -0.43 -4.49 -7.00
C LEU A 38 0.99 -4.04 -6.70
N VAL A 39 1.91 -4.37 -7.60
CA VAL A 39 3.31 -3.93 -7.54
C VAL A 39 3.50 -2.74 -8.47
N LEU A 40 3.82 -1.59 -7.90
CA LEU A 40 4.02 -0.34 -8.63
C LEU A 40 5.50 0.01 -8.69
N ARG A 41 6.10 -0.10 -9.89
CA ARG A 41 7.49 0.29 -10.16
C ARG A 41 7.55 1.70 -10.72
N SER A 42 8.29 2.58 -10.05
CA SER A 42 8.47 3.99 -10.42
C SER A 42 9.90 4.23 -10.89
N ASP A 43 10.05 4.74 -12.11
CA ASP A 43 11.34 5.13 -12.70
C ASP A 43 11.58 6.65 -12.58
N LEU A 44 12.56 7.00 -11.76
CA LEU A 44 13.05 8.36 -11.51
C LEU A 44 14.34 8.68 -12.28
N SER A 45 14.77 7.83 -13.22
CA SER A 45 15.92 8.10 -14.08
C SER A 45 15.71 9.37 -14.91
N GLY A 46 16.81 10.06 -15.20
CA GLY A 46 16.81 11.33 -15.94
C GLY A 46 16.39 12.55 -15.11
N ASN A 47 16.27 12.44 -13.78
CA ASN A 47 15.91 13.53 -12.86
C ASN A 47 14.62 14.28 -13.28
N PRO A 48 13.47 13.58 -13.35
CA PRO A 48 12.21 14.18 -13.80
C PRO A 48 11.74 15.27 -12.85
N SER A 49 10.98 16.23 -13.38
CA SER A 49 10.22 17.14 -12.52
C SER A 49 9.17 16.35 -11.71
N PHE A 50 8.67 16.94 -10.62
CA PHE A 50 7.60 16.29 -9.85
C PHE A 50 6.35 16.03 -10.70
N SER A 51 6.01 16.95 -11.62
CA SER A 51 4.88 16.78 -12.54
C SER A 51 5.09 15.59 -13.49
N ASP A 52 6.29 15.45 -14.06
CA ASP A 52 6.60 14.33 -14.95
C ASP A 52 6.56 13.01 -14.20
N LEU A 53 7.11 12.97 -12.99
CA LEU A 53 7.06 11.79 -12.13
C LEU A 53 5.60 11.43 -11.79
N LEU A 54 4.77 12.40 -11.45
CA LEU A 54 3.35 12.17 -11.16
C LEU A 54 2.60 11.60 -12.37
N GLN A 55 2.87 12.10 -13.58
CA GLN A 55 2.30 11.55 -14.81
C GLN A 55 2.74 10.11 -15.06
N ARG A 56 4.03 9.81 -14.87
CA ARG A 56 4.56 8.43 -14.95
C ARG A 56 3.89 7.52 -13.94
N THR A 57 3.82 7.93 -12.67
CA THR A 57 3.17 7.16 -11.61
C THR A 57 1.69 6.92 -11.90
N ARG A 58 0.95 7.94 -12.39
CA ARG A 58 -0.45 7.78 -12.79
C ARG A 58 -0.60 6.75 -13.90
N LYS A 59 0.25 6.80 -14.93
CA LYS A 59 0.26 5.83 -16.02
C LYS A 59 0.49 4.41 -15.50
N THR A 60 1.55 4.19 -14.73
CA THR A 60 1.86 2.89 -14.12
C THR A 60 0.72 2.37 -13.25
N ALA A 61 0.11 3.24 -12.44
CA ALA A 61 -1.02 2.84 -11.58
C ALA A 61 -2.23 2.39 -12.40
N LEU A 62 -2.61 3.15 -13.44
CA LEU A 62 -3.73 2.79 -14.32
C LEU A 62 -3.49 1.47 -15.05
N GLU A 63 -2.29 1.26 -15.60
CA GLU A 63 -1.90 -0.01 -16.24
C GLU A 63 -1.95 -1.17 -15.25
N ALA A 64 -1.49 -0.97 -14.00
CA ALA A 64 -1.60 -1.99 -12.96
C ALA A 64 -3.06 -2.33 -12.60
N TYR A 65 -3.96 -1.34 -12.59
CA TYR A 65 -5.39 -1.58 -12.37
C TYR A 65 -6.06 -2.35 -13.50
N GLU A 66 -5.62 -2.20 -14.75
CA GLU A 66 -6.12 -3.01 -15.88
C GLU A 66 -5.80 -4.50 -15.69
N HIS A 67 -4.67 -4.81 -15.05
CA HIS A 67 -4.22 -6.17 -14.75
C HIS A 67 -4.51 -6.65 -13.32
N GLN A 68 -5.38 -5.94 -12.60
CA GLN A 68 -5.59 -6.16 -11.16
C GLN A 68 -6.10 -7.56 -10.75
N HIS A 69 -6.65 -8.30 -11.72
CA HIS A 69 -7.18 -9.65 -11.53
C HIS A 69 -6.09 -10.72 -11.41
N ILE A 70 -4.83 -10.39 -11.75
CA ILE A 70 -3.70 -11.31 -11.62
C ILE A 70 -3.30 -11.37 -10.14
N PRO A 71 -3.36 -12.56 -9.49
CA PRO A 71 -2.93 -12.70 -8.10
C PRO A 71 -1.45 -12.37 -7.93
N PHE A 72 -1.11 -11.65 -6.86
CA PHE A 72 0.27 -11.34 -6.50
C PHE A 72 1.14 -12.61 -6.42
N GLU A 73 0.61 -13.69 -5.85
CA GLU A 73 1.30 -14.96 -5.68
C GLU A 73 1.69 -15.58 -7.03
N MET A 74 0.85 -15.41 -8.07
CA MET A 74 1.18 -15.86 -9.42
C MET A 74 2.34 -15.06 -10.02
N LEU A 75 2.42 -13.76 -9.73
CA LEU A 75 3.54 -12.94 -10.17
C LEU A 75 4.86 -13.39 -9.51
N VAL A 76 4.83 -13.66 -8.20
CA VAL A 76 5.98 -14.19 -7.45
C VAL A 76 6.42 -15.56 -7.99
N ASP A 77 5.47 -16.46 -8.23
CA ASP A 77 5.76 -17.79 -8.79
C ASP A 77 6.39 -17.71 -10.19
N LYS A 78 5.94 -16.78 -11.03
CA LYS A 78 6.48 -16.59 -12.38
C LYS A 78 7.85 -15.92 -12.40
N LEU A 79 8.07 -14.91 -11.55
CA LEU A 79 9.33 -14.16 -11.52
C LEU A 79 10.42 -14.87 -10.73
N GLN A 80 10.04 -15.80 -9.84
CA GLN A 80 10.96 -16.57 -8.99
C GLN A 80 12.07 -15.70 -8.36
N PRO A 81 11.72 -14.60 -7.64
CA PRO A 81 12.72 -13.81 -6.97
C PRO A 81 13.45 -14.64 -5.92
N GLU A 82 14.66 -14.21 -5.53
CA GLU A 82 15.40 -14.86 -4.45
C GLU A 82 14.53 -14.90 -3.17
N ARG A 83 14.39 -16.10 -2.61
CA ARG A 83 13.54 -16.31 -1.43
C ARG A 83 14.27 -15.81 -0.19
N SER A 84 13.61 -14.95 0.56
CA SER A 84 14.07 -14.47 1.87
C SER A 84 12.98 -14.69 2.91
N PHE A 85 13.38 -15.05 4.13
CA PHE A 85 12.47 -15.06 5.29
C PHE A 85 12.30 -13.67 5.92
N HIS A 86 13.18 -12.73 5.59
CA HIS A 86 13.21 -11.39 6.17
C HIS A 86 12.54 -10.34 5.28
N GLN A 87 12.37 -10.61 3.99
CA GLN A 87 11.89 -9.63 3.02
C GLN A 87 10.70 -10.17 2.23
N SER A 88 9.72 -9.31 2.00
CA SER A 88 8.64 -9.62 1.06
C SER A 88 9.17 -9.67 -0.37
N PRO A 89 8.71 -10.62 -1.21
CA PRO A 89 9.15 -10.71 -2.59
C PRO A 89 8.70 -9.48 -3.39
N LEU A 90 9.56 -9.03 -4.32
CA LEU A 90 9.33 -7.92 -5.27
C LEU A 90 9.30 -6.50 -4.67
N PHE A 91 8.87 -6.31 -3.43
CA PHE A 91 8.88 -5.00 -2.77
C PHE A 91 9.01 -5.12 -1.26
N GLN A 92 9.57 -4.11 -0.61
CA GLN A 92 9.72 -4.06 0.86
C GLN A 92 8.95 -2.89 1.48
N ILE A 93 8.29 -2.08 0.64
CA ILE A 93 7.58 -0.88 1.06
C ILE A 93 6.12 -0.96 0.61
N MET A 94 5.21 -0.77 1.54
CA MET A 94 3.77 -0.78 1.31
C MET A 94 3.20 0.64 1.37
N PHE A 95 2.40 1.01 0.38
CA PHE A 95 1.66 2.27 0.37
C PHE A 95 0.16 1.99 0.30
N THR A 96 -0.61 2.59 1.20
CA THR A 96 -2.07 2.41 1.22
C THR A 96 -2.77 3.77 1.32
N LEU A 97 -3.87 3.91 0.58
CA LEU A 97 -4.79 5.02 0.70
C LEU A 97 -6.17 4.45 1.02
N GLN A 98 -6.69 4.79 2.20
CA GLN A 98 -8.03 4.41 2.63
C GLN A 98 -9.00 5.55 2.31
N THR A 99 -9.93 5.28 1.40
CA THR A 99 -11.05 6.17 1.06
C THR A 99 -12.33 5.57 1.65
N GLY A 100 -13.03 6.30 2.52
CA GLY A 100 -14.31 5.87 3.09
C GLY A 100 -14.54 6.29 4.54
N GLU A 101 -15.81 6.30 4.96
CA GLU A 101 -16.20 6.62 6.33
C GLU A 101 -15.73 5.53 7.29
N GLN A 102 -14.94 5.92 8.28
CA GLN A 102 -14.65 5.09 9.44
C GLN A 102 -15.33 5.69 10.67
N GLY A 103 -16.60 5.32 10.82
CA GLY A 103 -17.36 5.51 12.05
C GLY A 103 -17.48 4.18 12.78
N ALA A 104 -17.61 4.23 14.11
CA ALA A 104 -18.05 3.06 14.84
C ALA A 104 -19.46 2.68 14.34
N PRO A 105 -19.76 1.38 14.13
CA PRO A 105 -21.09 0.97 13.69
C PRO A 105 -22.13 1.47 14.69
N THR A 106 -23.21 2.07 14.20
CA THR A 106 -24.32 2.51 15.05
C THR A 106 -25.17 1.31 15.42
N LEU A 107 -25.21 0.99 16.72
CA LEU A 107 -26.08 -0.05 17.26
C LEU A 107 -27.18 0.60 18.11
N PRO A 108 -28.47 0.28 17.88
CA PRO A 108 -29.56 0.88 18.64
C PRO A 108 -29.38 0.70 20.16
N GLY A 109 -29.43 1.80 20.90
CA GLY A 109 -29.30 1.80 22.36
C GLY A 109 -27.88 1.64 22.89
N LEU A 110 -26.86 1.61 22.03
CA LEU A 110 -25.45 1.49 22.43
C LEU A 110 -24.62 2.66 21.91
N SER A 111 -23.72 3.16 22.77
CA SER A 111 -22.66 4.09 22.38
C SER A 111 -21.40 3.29 22.07
N MET A 112 -20.87 3.45 20.87
CA MET A 112 -19.67 2.75 20.41
C MET A 112 -18.51 3.74 20.30
N GLN A 113 -17.36 3.37 20.84
CA GLN A 113 -16.11 4.12 20.68
C GLN A 113 -15.04 3.18 20.14
N ALA A 114 -14.27 3.65 19.16
CA ALA A 114 -13.11 2.91 18.69
C ALA A 114 -12.07 2.87 19.81
N LEU A 115 -11.57 1.68 20.13
CA LEU A 115 -10.43 1.51 21.02
C LEU A 115 -9.18 1.43 20.15
N GLU A 116 -8.22 2.31 20.41
CA GLU A 116 -6.94 2.25 19.72
C GLU A 116 -6.23 0.96 20.12
N GLN A 117 -5.86 0.15 19.12
CA GLN A 117 -5.07 -1.05 19.32
C GLN A 117 -3.64 -0.74 18.90
N GLU A 118 -2.69 -0.94 19.81
CA GLU A 118 -1.27 -0.82 19.48
C GLU A 118 -0.87 -1.97 18.53
N GLN A 119 -0.42 -1.62 17.33
CA GLN A 119 0.22 -2.55 16.41
C GLN A 119 1.70 -2.63 16.77
N HIS A 120 2.13 -3.80 17.28
CA HIS A 120 3.54 -4.05 17.63
C HIS A 120 4.29 -4.87 16.57
N THR A 121 3.70 -5.09 15.40
CA THR A 121 4.30 -5.89 14.34
C THR A 121 4.31 -5.13 13.02
N ALA A 122 5.44 -5.18 12.33
CA ALA A 122 5.61 -4.67 10.98
C ALA A 122 5.73 -5.85 10.01
N LYS A 123 4.90 -5.86 8.96
CA LYS A 123 4.93 -6.92 7.92
C LYS A 123 5.92 -6.64 6.79
N PHE A 124 6.25 -5.37 6.63
CA PHE A 124 7.15 -4.83 5.62
C PHE A 124 8.17 -3.95 6.32
N ASP A 125 9.28 -3.64 5.64
CA ASP A 125 10.30 -2.75 6.19
C ASP A 125 9.67 -1.39 6.55
N LEU A 126 8.78 -0.90 5.69
CA LEU A 126 8.06 0.36 5.85
C LEU A 126 6.66 0.30 5.23
N THR A 127 5.64 0.70 5.98
CA THR A 127 4.29 0.90 5.49
C THR A 127 3.86 2.34 5.73
N LEU A 128 3.41 3.02 4.68
CA LEU A 128 2.74 4.31 4.77
C LEU A 128 1.25 4.13 4.50
N ALA A 129 0.43 4.38 5.52
CA ALA A 129 -1.02 4.36 5.41
C ALA A 129 -1.59 5.78 5.46
N LEU A 130 -2.29 6.17 4.40
CA LEU A 130 -3.00 7.44 4.30
C LEU A 130 -4.49 7.21 4.50
N ARG A 131 -5.12 8.18 5.15
CA ARG A 131 -6.58 8.27 5.25
C ARG A 131 -7.03 9.69 5.02
N GLU A 132 -8.05 9.86 4.20
CA GLU A 132 -8.75 11.12 4.07
C GLU A 132 -9.68 11.34 5.27
N THR A 133 -9.63 12.54 5.82
CA THR A 133 -10.46 13.03 6.94
C THR A 133 -11.06 14.37 6.55
N ASP A 134 -12.10 14.81 7.26
CA ASP A 134 -12.71 16.12 7.01
C ASP A 134 -11.69 17.28 7.10
N ASP A 135 -10.67 17.13 7.94
CA ASP A 135 -9.60 18.12 8.15
C ASP A 135 -8.37 17.95 7.24
N GLY A 136 -8.39 17.00 6.29
CA GLY A 136 -7.28 16.75 5.36
C GLY A 136 -6.84 15.29 5.29
N VAL A 137 -5.53 15.04 5.26
CA VAL A 137 -4.98 13.68 5.14
C VAL A 137 -4.21 13.29 6.40
N ARG A 138 -4.63 12.21 7.06
CA ARG A 138 -3.89 11.60 8.15
C ARG A 138 -2.93 10.55 7.58
N MET A 139 -1.69 10.58 8.06
CA MET A 139 -0.64 9.64 7.68
C MET A 139 -0.20 8.83 8.88
N ASN A 140 -0.12 7.51 8.73
CA ASN A 140 0.44 6.61 9.71
C ASN A 140 1.65 5.89 9.10
N TRP A 141 2.76 5.90 9.82
CA TRP A 141 3.97 5.16 9.46
C TRP A 141 4.11 3.95 10.38
N GLU A 142 4.18 2.77 9.79
CA GLU A 142 4.57 1.54 10.46
C GLU A 142 5.93 1.12 9.90
N TYR A 143 6.86 0.72 10.76
CA TYR A 143 8.22 0.38 10.35
C TYR A 143 8.79 -0.78 11.16
N CYS A 144 9.70 -1.53 10.56
CA CYS A 144 10.45 -2.58 11.23
C CYS A 144 11.47 -1.95 12.20
N THR A 145 11.35 -2.24 13.50
CA THR A 145 12.22 -1.67 14.54
C THR A 145 13.65 -2.20 14.52
N GLU A 146 13.91 -3.31 13.80
CA GLU A 146 15.26 -3.79 13.54
C GLU A 146 16.00 -2.92 12.49
N LEU A 147 15.24 -2.18 11.67
CA LEU A 147 15.77 -1.36 10.58
C LEU A 147 15.67 0.15 10.86
N PHE A 148 14.64 0.58 11.60
CA PHE A 148 14.36 2.00 11.85
C PHE A 148 14.13 2.28 13.34
N HIS A 149 14.41 3.51 13.76
CA HIS A 149 14.21 3.96 15.14
C HIS A 149 13.21 5.11 15.20
N ALA A 150 12.46 5.16 16.31
CA ALA A 150 11.72 6.38 16.67
C ALA A 150 12.75 7.49 16.91
N THR A 151 12.44 8.70 16.44
CA THR A 151 13.23 9.91 16.74
C THR A 151 12.71 10.59 17.98
#